data_AF-A0A952BF50-F1
#
_entry.id   AF-A0A952BF50-F1
#
_cell.length_a   1.000
_cell.length_b   1.000
_cell.length_c   1.000
_cell.angle_alpha   90.00
_cell.angle_beta   90.00
_cell.angle_gamma   90.00
#
_symmetry.space_group_name_H-M   'P 1'
#
loop_
_entity.id
_entity.type
_entity.pdbx_description
1 polymer ?
#
loop_
_entity_poly.entity_id
_entity_poly.type
_entity_poly.pdbx_seq_one_letter_code
_entity_poly.pdbx_strand_id
1 'polypeptide(L)' 'MNNHRLRSVFATTPILSQLCTQNGWSDPETIEIETLRHEEDQVLCSVTFDEILMEGSGCIARRVSC' A
#
# COMPACT_ATOMS: atom_id res chain seq x y z
N MET A 1 -14.30 -1.28 12.00
CA MET A 1 -12.94 -0.68 12.01
C MET A 1 -12.95 0.57 11.12
N ASN A 2 -12.25 1.67 11.48
CA ASN A 2 -12.31 2.93 10.72
C ASN A 2 -11.21 2.97 9.64
N ASN A 3 -11.52 3.37 8.39
CA ASN A 3 -10.58 3.34 7.25
C ASN A 3 -9.26 4.10 7.53
N HIS A 4 -9.31 5.14 8.35
CA HIS A 4 -8.11 5.87 8.78
C HIS A 4 -7.11 4.98 9.54
N ARG A 5 -7.58 4.04 10.37
CA ARG A 5 -6.69 3.11 11.08
C ARG A 5 -6.07 2.09 10.13
N LEU A 6 -6.84 1.58 9.17
CA LEU A 6 -6.32 0.68 8.13
C LEU A 6 -5.23 1.36 7.31
N ARG A 7 -5.46 2.61 6.88
CA ARG A 7 -4.45 3.39 6.16
C ARG A 7 -3.18 3.58 6.98
N SER A 8 -3.32 3.89 8.27
CA SER A 8 -2.16 4.01 9.16
C SER A 8 -1.38 2.69 9.28
N VAL A 9 -2.06 1.54 9.38
CA VAL A 9 -1.41 0.23 9.46
C VAL A 9 -0.63 -0.07 8.19
N PHE A 10 -1.25 0.08 7.02
CA PHE A 10 -0.59 -0.19 5.74
C PHE A 10 0.51 0.81 5.39
N ALA A 11 0.39 2.08 5.82
CA ALA A 11 1.42 3.09 5.60
C ALA A 11 2.66 2.90 6.50
N THR A 12 2.52 2.24 7.65
CA THR A 12 3.61 2.09 8.65
C THR A 12 4.17 0.68 8.71
N THR A 13 3.51 -0.29 8.08
CA THR A 13 3.94 -1.70 8.06
C THR A 13 4.48 -2.04 6.67
N PRO A 14 5.65 -2.70 6.56
CA PRO A 14 6.24 -3.08 5.27
C PRO A 14 5.50 -4.24 4.58
N ILE A 15 4.26 -4.54 4.98
CA ILE A 15 3.50 -5.68 4.43
C ILE A 15 3.14 -5.46 2.96
N LEU A 16 2.88 -4.21 2.56
CA LEU A 16 2.63 -3.87 1.15
C LEU A 16 3.89 -4.01 0.29
N SER A 17 5.08 -3.84 0.86
CA SER A 17 6.35 -4.03 0.13
C SER A 17 6.55 -5.49 -0.31
N GLN A 18 5.92 -6.45 0.36
CA GLN A 18 5.92 -7.86 -0.07
C GLN A 18 5.00 -8.13 -1.27
N LEU A 19 4.11 -7.18 -1.58
CA LEU A 19 3.17 -7.24 -2.70
C LEU A 19 3.65 -6.40 -3.90
N CYS A 20 4.77 -5.71 -3.77
CA CYS A 20 5.42 -4.99 -4.87
C CYS A 20 5.86 -5.97 -5.97
N THR A 21 5.67 -5.57 -7.22
CA THR A 21 5.92 -6.43 -8.39
C THR A 21 7.39 -6.48 -8.81
N GLN A 22 8.15 -5.43 -8.51
CA GLN A 22 9.51 -5.22 -8.98
C GLN A 22 10.49 -4.95 -7.84
N ASN A 23 10.13 -5.36 -6.62
CA ASN A 23 10.92 -5.15 -5.40
C ASN A 23 11.20 -3.67 -5.08
N GLY A 24 10.31 -2.77 -5.50
CA GLY A 24 10.31 -1.37 -5.11
C GLY A 24 9.75 -1.14 -3.72
N TRP A 25 9.33 0.10 -3.47
CA TRP A 25 8.72 0.51 -2.20
C TRP A 25 7.29 0.99 -2.44
N SER A 26 6.34 0.54 -1.62
CA SER A 26 4.98 1.08 -1.62
C SER A 26 4.99 2.56 -1.22
N ASP A 27 4.40 3.43 -2.03
CA ASP A 27 4.25 4.87 -1.77
C ASP A 27 3.06 5.10 -0.80
N PRO A 28 3.31 5.48 0.47
CA PRO A 28 2.26 5.62 1.48
C PRO A 28 1.21 6.69 1.15
N GLU A 29 1.57 7.67 0.32
CA GLU A 29 0.66 8.74 -0.09
C GLU A 29 -0.42 8.25 -1.05
N THR A 30 -0.14 7.16 -1.78
CA THR A 30 -1.00 6.57 -2.82
C THR A 30 -1.88 5.43 -2.32
N ILE A 31 -1.76 5.05 -1.04
CA ILE A 31 -2.56 3.96 -0.48
C ILE A 31 -4.04 4.35 -0.45
N GLU A 32 -4.83 3.62 -1.22
CA GLU A 32 -6.28 3.66 -1.21
C GLU A 32 -6.84 2.33 -0.67
N ILE A 33 -7.90 2.42 0.13
CA ILE A 33 -8.50 1.26 0.81
C ILE A 33 -9.99 1.30 0.61
N GLU A 34 -10.50 0.26 -0.04
CA GLU A 34 -11.91 0.01 -0.19
C GLU A 34 -12.31 -1.16 0.70
N THR A 35 -13.19 -0.92 1.67
CA THR A 35 -13.75 -2.02 2.48
C THR A 35 -14.83 -2.73 1.68
N LEU A 36 -14.59 -3.99 1.36
CA LEU A 36 -15.53 -4.83 0.59
C LEU A 36 -16.53 -5.54 1.50
N ARG A 37 -16.07 -6.05 2.64
CA ARG A 37 -16.93 -6.71 3.65
C ARG A 37 -16.41 -6.47 5.06
N HIS A 38 -17.36 -6.40 6.00
CA HIS A 38 -17.09 -6.32 7.42
C HIS A 38 -17.84 -7.46 8.09
N GLU A 39 -17.10 -8.31 8.77
CA GLU A 39 -17.63 -9.39 9.61
C GLU A 39 -17.27 -9.08 11.07
N GLU A 40 -17.78 -9.89 12.01
CA GLU A 40 -17.70 -9.60 13.45
C GLU A 40 -16.26 -9.34 13.93
N ASP A 41 -15.28 -10.12 13.43
CA ASP A 41 -13.87 -10.02 13.84
C ASP A 41 -12.89 -9.71 12.69
N GLN A 42 -13.39 -9.54 11.46
CA GLN A 42 -12.53 -9.35 10.29
C GLN A 42 -13.09 -8.36 9.28
N VAL A 43 -12.16 -7.73 8.54
CA VAL A 43 -12.48 -6.81 7.44
C VAL A 43 -11.80 -7.33 6.19
N LEU A 44 -12.58 -7.54 5.14
CA LEU A 44 -12.05 -7.74 3.80
C LEU A 44 -11.97 -6.37 3.12
N CYS A 45 -10.77 -6.01 2.68
CA CYS A 45 -10.53 -4.77 1.94
C CYS A 45 -9.76 -5.04 0.65
N SER A 46 -10.05 -4.25 -0.37
CA SER A 46 -9.17 -4.04 -1.51
C SER A 46 -8.19 -2.92 -1.15
N VAL A 47 -6.92 -3.11 -1.46
CA VAL A 47 -5.87 -2.12 -1.22
C VAL A 47 -5.12 -1.91 -2.53
N THR A 48 -5.07 -0.66 -2.98
CA THR A 48 -4.34 -0.25 -4.18
C THR A 48 -3.30 0.80 -3.80
N PHE A 49 -2.13 0.73 -4.42
CA PHE A 49 -1.03 1.64 -4.14
C PHE A 49 -0.05 1.70 -5.31
N ASP A 50 0.78 2.74 -5.38
CA ASP A 50 1.88 2.80 -6.31
C ASP A 50 3.16 2.26 -5.69
N GLU A 51 3.84 1.37 -6.41
CA GLU A 51 5.22 0.96 -6.19
C GLU A 51 6.16 2.00 -6.80
N ILE A 52 7.00 2.61 -5.96
CA ILE A 52 8.12 3.47 -6.36
C ILE A 52 9.33 2.59 -6.64
N LEU A 53 9.89 2.77 -7.84
CA LEU A 53 11.21 2.26 -8.22
C LEU A 53 12.20 3.42 -8.17
N MET A 54 13.26 3.27 -7.37
CA MET A 54 14.32 4.26 -7.26
C MET A 54 15.47 3.90 -8.20
N GLU A 55 16.00 4.89 -8.91
CA GLU A 55 17.29 4.76 -9.59
C GLU A 55 18.44 5.18 -8.67
N GLY A 56 19.65 4.71 -8.97
CA GLY A 56 20.87 4.87 -8.20
C GLY A 56 21.35 6.33 -8.07
N SER A 57 20.56 7.18 -7.44
CA SER A 57 20.88 8.55 -7.00
C SER A 57 19.87 9.08 -5.96
N GLY A 58 18.90 8.25 -5.52
CA GLY A 58 17.82 8.69 -4.63
C GLY A 58 16.66 9.38 -5.35
N CYS A 59 16.62 9.31 -6.69
CA CYS A 59 15.51 9.83 -7.49
C CYS A 59 14.48 8.74 -7.78
N ILE A 60 13.20 9.14 -7.76
CA ILE A 60 12.10 8.30 -8.23
C ILE A 60 12.27 8.12 -9.75
N ALA A 61 12.58 6.90 -10.16
CA ALA A 61 12.69 6.56 -11.58
C ALA A 61 11.32 6.31 -12.20
N ARG A 62 10.44 5.63 -11.45
CA ARG A 62 9.12 5.22 -11.93
C ARG A 62 8.15 4.94 -10.78
N ARG A 63 6.86 5.11 -11.07
CA ARG A 63 5.74 4.58 -10.29
C ARG A 63 5.00 3.49 -11.07
N VAL A 64 4.58 2.44 -10.39
CA VAL A 64 3.83 1.31 -10.96
C VAL A 64 2.67 0.98 -10.04
N SER A 65 1.44 1.08 -10.52
CA SER A 65 0.27 0.76 -9.71
C SER A 65 0.17 -0.75 -9.46
N CYS A 66 -0.09 -1.10 -8.20
CA CYS A 66 -0.26 -2.45 -7.66
C CYS A 66 -1.67 -2.63 -7.10
#